data_AF-A0A2V8N492-F1
#
_entry.id   AF-A0A2V8N492-F1
#
_cell.length_a   1.000
_cell.length_b   1.000
_cell.length_c   1.000
_cell.angle_alpha   90.00
_cell.angle_beta   90.00
_cell.angle_gamma   90.00
#
_symmetry.space_group_name_H-M   'P 1'
#
loop_
_entity.id
_entity.type
_entity.pdbx_description
1 polymer ?
#
loop_
_entity_poly.entity_id
_entity_poly.type
_entity_poly.pdbx_seq_one_letter_code
_entity_poly.pdbx_strand_id
1 'polypeptide(L)' 'SGTFEDGVAKVILSVVPGSGTGDLRGMRGEGEFTVGHQPPYAMTLDYGFE' A
#
# COMPACT_ATOMS: atom_id res chain seq x y z
N SER A 1 4.14 -7.15 1.04
CA SER A 1 5.40 -7.69 1.63
C SER A 1 6.15 -6.55 2.32
N GLY A 2 7.23 -6.82 3.06
CA GLY A 2 7.99 -5.75 3.69
C GLY A 2 9.12 -6.25 4.59
N THR A 3 9.92 -5.33 5.10
CA THR A 3 11.00 -5.59 6.06
C THR A 3 10.95 -4.61 7.23
N PHE A 4 11.55 -4.99 8.35
CA PHE A 4 11.73 -4.13 9.52
C PHE A 4 13.17 -4.22 10.02
N GLU A 5 13.84 -3.07 10.12
CA GLU A 5 15.24 -2.95 10.50
C GLU A 5 15.46 -1.59 11.17
N ASP A 6 16.26 -1.56 12.25
CA ASP A 6 16.63 -0.33 12.96
C ASP A 6 15.47 0.60 13.34
N GLY A 7 14.34 0.03 13.74
CA GLY A 7 13.16 0.81 14.13
C GLY A 7 12.38 1.39 12.94
N VAL A 8 12.69 0.98 11.71
CA VAL A 8 12.06 1.43 10.46
C VAL A 8 11.45 0.24 9.73
N ALA A 9 10.16 0.32 9.41
CA ALA A 9 9.49 -0.63 8.55
C ALA A 9 9.41 -0.10 7.11
N LYS A 10 9.81 -0.92 6.15
CA LYS A 10 9.62 -0.71 4.71
C LYS A 10 8.49 -1.60 4.24
N VAL A 11 7.46 -1.03 3.66
CA VAL A 11 6.22 -1.73 3.32
C VAL A 11 5.95 -1.61 1.83
N ILE A 12 5.59 -2.73 1.20
CA ILE A 12 5.09 -2.83 -0.17
C ILE A 12 3.69 -3.43 -0.11
N LEU A 13 2.72 -2.71 -0.66
CA LEU A 13 1.31 -3.10 -0.74
C LEU A 13 0.91 -3.30 -2.20
N SER A 14 0.02 -4.25 -2.42
CA SER A 14 -0.67 -4.43 -3.69
C SER A 14 -2.15 -4.71 -3.45
N VAL A 15 -2.99 -4.18 -4.33
CA VAL A 15 -4.41 -4.51 -4.37
C VAL A 15 -4.54 -5.93 -4.92
N VAL A 16 -5.16 -6.82 -4.15
CA VAL A 16 -5.39 -8.20 -4.61
C VAL A 16 -6.38 -8.17 -5.78
N PRO A 17 -6.06 -8.77 -6.94
CA PRO A 17 -6.96 -8.76 -8.10
C PRO A 17 -8.36 -9.28 -7.75
N GLY A 18 -9.39 -8.56 -8.19
CA GLY A 18 -10.79 -8.90 -7.95
C GLY A 18 -11.30 -8.62 -6.53
N SER A 19 -10.47 -8.06 -5.64
CA SER A 19 -10.90 -7.73 -4.26
C SER A 19 -11.76 -6.47 -4.14
N GLY A 20 -11.71 -5.58 -5.15
CA GLY A 20 -12.47 -4.34 -5.16
C GLY A 20 -13.99 -4.58 -5.27
N THR A 21 -14.78 -3.77 -4.56
CA THR A 21 -16.25 -3.88 -4.52
C THR A 21 -16.92 -2.52 -4.79
N GLY A 22 -18.20 -2.53 -5.15
CA GLY A 22 -18.92 -1.30 -5.52
C GLY A 22 -18.21 -0.55 -6.65
N ASP A 23 -17.95 0.74 -6.43
CA ASP A 23 -17.24 1.63 -7.36
C ASP A 23 -15.75 1.30 -7.47
N LEU A 24 -15.20 0.48 -6.56
CA LEU A 24 -13.82 0.02 -6.60
C LEU A 24 -13.66 -1.32 -7.34
N ARG A 25 -14.73 -1.87 -7.93
CA ARG A 25 -14.63 -3.08 -8.76
C ARG A 25 -13.66 -2.85 -9.91
N GLY A 26 -12.80 -3.83 -10.17
CA GLY A 26 -11.76 -3.74 -11.21
C GLY A 26 -10.52 -2.95 -10.79
N MET A 27 -10.48 -2.41 -9.57
CA MET A 27 -9.31 -1.68 -9.09
C MET A 27 -8.06 -2.58 -9.04
N ARG A 28 -6.96 -2.02 -9.50
CA ARG A 28 -5.60 -2.51 -9.32
C ARG A 28 -4.74 -1.39 -8.76
N GLY A 29 -3.65 -1.75 -8.10
CA GLY A 29 -2.71 -0.76 -7.62
C GLY A 29 -1.61 -1.35 -6.75
N GLU A 30 -0.55 -0.58 -6.63
CA GLU A 30 0.63 -0.89 -5.83
C GLU A 30 1.07 0.37 -5.09
N GLY A 31 1.67 0.18 -3.93
CA GLY A 31 2.14 1.30 -3.12
C GLY A 31 3.29 0.88 -2.23
N GLU A 32 4.11 1.85 -1.89
CA GLU A 32 5.20 1.68 -0.94
C GLU A 32 5.25 2.85 0.02
N PHE A 33 5.68 2.56 1.25
CA PHE A 33 5.93 3.58 2.24
C PHE A 33 6.88 3.07 3.33
N THR A 34 7.55 4.00 3.99
CA THR A 34 8.49 3.73 5.08
C THR A 34 8.01 4.42 6.34
N VAL A 35 8.00 3.68 7.46
CA VAL A 35 7.49 4.19 8.74
C VAL A 35 8.46 3.91 9.88
N GLY A 36 8.70 4.92 10.73
CA GLY A 36 9.49 4.80 11.95
C GLY A 36 8.61 4.72 13.21
N HIS A 37 9.04 5.33 14.31
CA HIS A 37 8.31 5.30 15.60
C HIS A 37 7.20 6.36 15.78
N GLN A 38 7.20 7.49 15.06
CA GLN A 38 6.27 8.60 15.30
C GLN A 38 5.42 8.98 14.06
N PRO A 39 4.09 8.82 14.09
CA PRO A 39 3.16 9.20 13.00
C PRO A 39 2.98 10.73 12.87
N PRO A 40 2.35 11.23 11.78
CA PRO A 40 1.75 10.48 10.67
C PRO A 40 2.75 10.13 9.54
N TYR A 41 2.44 9.05 8.82
CA TYR A 41 3.18 8.63 7.62
C TYR A 41 2.30 8.78 6.39
N ALA A 42 2.81 9.52 5.40
CA ALA A 42 2.19 9.54 4.10
C ALA A 42 2.42 8.19 3.40
N MET A 43 1.37 7.69 2.75
CA MET A 43 1.45 6.57 1.82
C MET A 43 0.94 7.05 0.47
N THR A 44 1.65 6.69 -0.58
CA THR A 44 1.17 6.83 -1.96
C THR A 44 0.73 5.45 -2.46
N LEU A 45 -0.45 5.40 -3.07
CA LEU A 45 -0.93 4.25 -3.83
C LEU A 45 -1.05 4.70 -5.29
N ASP A 46 -0.29 4.05 -6.18
CA ASP A 46 -0.54 4.16 -7.61
C ASP A 46 -1.63 3.15 -7.96
N TYR A 47 -2.73 3.64 -8.51
CA TYR A 47 -3.90 2.81 -8.76
C TYR A 47 -4.62 3.20 -10.06
N GLY A 48 -5.34 2.21 -10.57
CA GLY A 48 -6.19 2.37 -11.74
C GLY A 48 -7.31 1.34 -11.74
N PHE A 49 -8.12 1.42 -12.79
CA PHE A 49 -9.20 0.48 -13.07
C PHE A 49 -8.91 -0.21 -14.41
N GLU A 50 -9.19 -1.52 -14.47
CA GLU A 50 -9.22 -2.25 -15.74
C GLU A 50 -10.40 -1.86 -16.62
#